data_AF-A0A6B3IDE6-F1
#
_entry.id   AF-A0A6B3IDE6-F1
#
_cell.length_a   1.000
_cell.length_b   1.000
_cell.length_c   1.000
_cell.angle_alpha   90.00
_cell.angle_beta   90.00
_cell.angle_gamma   90.00
#
_symmetry.space_group_name_H-M   'P 1'
#
loop_
_entity.id
_entity.type
_entity.pdbx_description
1 polymer ?
#
loop_
_entity_poly.entity_id
_entity_poly.type
_entity_poly.pdbx_seq_one_letter_code
_entity_poly.pdbx_strand_id
1 'polypeptide(L)' 'GLLLAPSWTEPEHPGRYSDWIARLPVEKVLVEREGEPGGPLEGLDRVGSDHAHGVLLAVTHLVRLGHGTPMLVART' A
#
# COMPACT_ATOMS: atom_id res chain seq x y z
N GLY A 1 17.22 -11.27 3.04
CA GLY A 1 15.94 -10.65 3.39
C GLY A 1 14.99 -10.70 2.22
N LEU A 2 13.71 -10.46 2.45
CA LEU A 2 12.63 -10.41 1.46
C LEU A 2 12.04 -9.01 1.38
N LEU A 3 11.80 -8.54 0.15
CA LEU A 3 10.92 -7.40 -0.11
C LEU A 3 9.56 -7.96 -0.50
N LEU A 4 8.52 -7.60 0.23
CA LEU A 4 7.19 -8.16 0.06
C LEU A 4 6.23 -7.08 -0.41
N ALA A 5 5.63 -7.28 -1.59
CA ALA A 5 4.51 -6.48 -2.06
C ALA A 5 3.23 -7.34 -2.09
N PRO A 6 2.59 -7.61 -0.94
CA PRO A 6 1.40 -8.43 -0.90
C PRO A 6 0.28 -7.90 -1.81
N SER A 7 -0.32 -8.80 -2.58
CA SER A 7 -1.47 -8.50 -3.43
C SER A 7 -2.75 -8.75 -2.66
N TRP A 8 -3.14 -7.78 -1.84
CA TRP A 8 -4.44 -7.78 -1.18
C TRP A 8 -5.51 -7.43 -2.22
N THR A 9 -6.28 -8.43 -2.62
CA THR A 9 -7.39 -8.28 -3.59
C THR A 9 -8.74 -8.48 -2.93
N GLU A 10 -8.77 -8.94 -1.68
CA GLU A 10 -9.99 -9.12 -0.88
C GLU A 10 -9.74 -8.54 0.52
N PRO A 11 -10.77 -7.95 1.18
CA PRO A 11 -10.63 -7.34 2.51
C PRO A 11 -10.09 -8.28 3.59
N GLU A 12 -10.31 -9.59 3.47
CA GLU A 12 -9.86 -10.62 4.41
C GLU A 12 -8.38 -11.01 4.24
N HIS A 13 -7.75 -10.65 3.11
CA HIS A 13 -6.39 -11.07 2.81
C HIS A 13 -5.37 -10.64 3.88
N PRO A 14 -5.34 -9.38 4.36
CA PRO A 14 -4.41 -8.98 5.40
C PRO A 14 -4.53 -9.85 6.65
N GLY A 15 -5.74 -10.02 7.20
CA GLY A 15 -5.97 -10.84 8.39
C GLY A 15 -5.63 -12.32 8.18
N ARG A 16 -5.91 -12.87 7.00
CA ARG A 16 -5.66 -14.29 6.68
C ARG A 16 -4.18 -14.63 6.50
N TYR A 17 -3.40 -13.74 5.90
CA TYR A 17 -2.04 -14.05 5.45
C TYR A 17 -0.93 -13.39 6.27
N SER A 18 -1.24 -12.37 7.07
CA SER A 18 -0.25 -11.63 7.88
C SER A 18 0.54 -12.55 8.80
N ASP A 19 -0.12 -13.49 9.45
CA ASP A 19 0.49 -14.48 10.33
C ASP A 19 1.50 -15.39 9.63
N TRP A 20 1.19 -15.82 8.41
CA TRP A 20 2.09 -16.64 7.61
C TRP A 20 3.33 -15.85 7.20
N ILE A 21 3.14 -14.60 6.76
CA ILE A 21 4.25 -13.69 6.44
C ILE A 21 5.10 -13.46 7.70
N ALA A 22 4.47 -13.19 8.85
CA ALA A 22 5.14 -12.94 10.13
C ALA A 22 6.11 -14.08 10.50
N ARG A 23 5.74 -15.34 10.25
CA ARG A 23 6.54 -16.53 10.58
C ARG A 23 7.68 -16.89 9.62
N LEU A 24 7.83 -16.20 8.49
CA LEU A 24 8.95 -16.49 7.58
C LEU A 24 10.29 -16.26 8.31
N PRO A 25 11.26 -17.19 8.23
CA PRO A 25 12.48 -17.19 9.06
C PRO A 25 13.58 -16.26 8.51
N VAL A 26 13.20 -15.18 7.83
CA VAL A 26 14.09 -14.25 7.15
C VAL A 26 13.63 -12.82 7.39
N GLU A 27 14.56 -11.87 7.39
CA GLU A 27 14.22 -10.43 7.48
C GLU A 27 13.30 -10.00 6.35
N LYS A 28 12.30 -9.17 6.66
CA LYS A 28 11.27 -8.73 5.70
C LYS A 28 11.05 -7.23 5.76
N VAL A 29 10.82 -6.64 4.59
CA VAL A 29 10.36 -5.26 4.43
C VAL A 29 9.10 -5.26 3.57
N LEU A 30 8.07 -4.55 3.99
CA LEU A 30 6.86 -4.36 3.20
C LEU A 30 7.06 -3.29 2.12
N VAL A 31 6.51 -3.52 0.94
CA VAL A 31 6.62 -2.64 -0.22
C VAL A 31 5.22 -2.21 -0.65
N GLU A 32 4.99 -0.90 -0.71
CA GLU A 32 3.72 -0.27 -1.09
C GLU A 32 2.52 -0.69 -0.22
N ARG A 33 2.79 -1.32 0.93
CA ARG A 33 1.80 -1.83 1.89
C ARG A 33 2.20 -1.43 3.30
N GLU A 34 1.20 -1.43 4.17
CA GLU A 34 1.35 -1.18 5.60
C GLU A 34 0.70 -2.34 6.37
N GLY A 35 1.27 -2.69 7.52
CA GLY A 35 0.66 -3.64 8.44
C GLY A 35 -0.56 -3.03 9.12
N GLU A 36 -1.58 -3.83 9.39
CA GLU A 36 -2.73 -3.35 10.17
C GLU A 36 -2.28 -2.99 11.59
N PRO A 37 -2.75 -1.87 12.18
CA PRO A 37 -2.47 -1.52 13.56
C PRO A 37 -2.88 -2.64 14.54
N GLY A 38 -2.01 -3.00 15.47
CA GLY A 38 -2.16 -4.13 16.39
C GLY A 38 -1.97 -5.51 15.73
N GLY A 39 -1.73 -5.57 14.43
CA GLY A 39 -1.63 -6.80 13.65
C GLY A 39 -0.21 -7.38 13.57
N PRO A 40 -0.05 -8.61 13.05
CA PRO A 40 1.24 -9.31 13.01
C PRO A 40 2.34 -8.64 12.19
N LEU A 41 1.98 -7.66 11.34
CA LEU A 41 2.90 -6.95 10.45
C LEU A 41 3.15 -5.49 10.85
N GLU A 42 2.51 -4.97 11.91
CA GLU A 42 2.60 -3.55 12.32
C GLU A 42 4.06 -3.08 12.52
N GLY A 43 4.88 -3.92 13.14
CA GLY A 43 6.27 -3.59 13.46
C GLY A 43 7.28 -3.85 12.36
N LEU A 44 6.86 -4.25 11.15
CA LEU A 44 7.79 -4.47 10.03
C LEU A 44 8.18 -3.15 9.37
N ASP A 45 9.45 -3.05 8.99
CA ASP A 45 9.92 -1.96 8.13
C ASP A 45 9.12 -1.92 6.83
N ARG A 46 8.86 -0.70 6.34
CA ARG A 46 8.12 -0.47 5.10
C ARG A 46 8.80 0.56 4.21
N VAL A 47 8.64 0.35 2.91
CA VAL A 47 9.02 1.31 1.87
C VAL A 47 7.85 1.46 0.91
N GLY A 48 7.53 2.70 0.56
CA GLY A 48 6.45 2.98 -0.38
C GLY A 48 6.43 4.44 -0.75
N SER A 49 5.69 4.74 -1.80
CA SER A 49 5.43 6.12 -2.19
C SER A 49 4.40 6.75 -1.25
N ASP A 50 4.49 8.06 -1.05
CA ASP A 50 3.37 8.81 -0.48
C ASP A 50 2.28 8.96 -1.54
N HIS A 51 1.37 7.99 -1.60
CA HIS A 51 0.29 7.95 -2.58
C HIS A 51 -0.67 9.13 -2.44
N ALA A 52 -0.89 9.64 -1.23
CA ALA A 52 -1.75 10.80 -1.02
C ALA A 52 -1.12 12.06 -1.64
N HIS A 53 0.18 12.27 -1.41
CA HIS A 53 0.93 13.33 -2.06
C HIS A 53 0.98 13.14 -3.58
N GLY A 54 1.17 11.91 -4.06
CA GLY A 54 1.12 11.57 -5.48
C GLY A 54 -0.21 11.96 -6.14
N VAL A 55 -1.34 11.66 -5.50
CA VAL A 55 -2.68 12.07 -5.96
C VAL A 55 -2.80 13.60 -6.00
N LEU A 56 -2.33 14.31 -4.97
CA LEU A 56 -2.33 15.77 -4.94
C LEU A 56 -1.55 16.35 -6.12
N LEU A 57 -0.35 15.83 -6.40
CA LEU A 57 0.46 16.25 -7.55
C LEU A 57 -0.26 15.99 -8.86
N ALA A 58 -0.87 14.81 -9.03
CA ALA A 58 -1.59 14.44 -10.24
C ALA A 58 -2.81 15.35 -10.49
N VAL A 59 -3.65 15.57 -9.48
CA VAL A 59 -4.84 16.43 -9.58
C VAL A 59 -4.43 17.88 -9.84
N THR A 60 -3.41 18.38 -9.16
CA THR A 60 -2.87 19.74 -9.38
C THR A 60 -2.39 19.91 -10.81
N HIS A 61 -1.72 18.91 -11.36
CA HIS A 61 -1.27 18.92 -12.75
C HIS A 61 -2.44 18.99 -13.74
N LEU A 62 -3.47 18.17 -13.53
CA LEU A 62 -4.67 18.16 -14.38
C LEU A 62 -5.41 19.49 -14.37
N VAL A 63 -5.57 20.11 -13.20
CA VAL A 63 -6.19 21.44 -13.07
C VAL A 63 -5.37 22.50 -13.81
N ARG A 64 -4.04 22.47 -13.71
CA ARG A 64 -3.15 23.39 -14.44
C ARG A 64 -3.25 23.24 -15.95
N LEU A 65 -3.62 22.07 -16.45
CA LEU A 65 -3.90 21.81 -17.86
C LEU A 65 -5.31 22.23 -18.30
N GLY A 66 -6.15 22.74 -17.38
CA GLY A 66 -7.52 23.17 -17.66
C GLY A 66 -8.58 22.08 -17.47
N HIS A 67 -8.23 20.92 -16.90
CA HIS A 67 -9.19 19.87 -16.60
C HIS A 67 -9.88 20.13 -15.25
N GLY A 68 -11.12 20.65 -15.28
CA GLY A 68 -11.88 21.00 -14.07
C GLY A 68 -12.62 19.85 -13.38
N THR A 69 -12.75 18.69 -14.04
CA THR A 69 -13.52 17.53 -13.54
C THR A 69 -12.80 16.21 -13.82
N PRO A 70 -11.65 15.94 -13.18
CA PRO A 70 -10.93 14.68 -13.35
C PRO A 70 -11.73 13.49 -12.75
N MET A 71 -11.65 12.33 -13.40
CA MET A 71 -12.27 11.09 -12.93
C MET A 71 -11.22 10.16 -12.32
N LEU A 72 -11.50 9.60 -11.14
CA LEU A 72 -10.69 8.55 -10.54
C LEU A 72 -11.17 7.18 -11.07
N VAL A 73 -10.23 6.41 -11.62
CA VAL A 73 -10.44 5.00 -11.96
C VAL A 73 -9.53 4.17 -11.06
N ALA A 74 -10.13 3.35 -10.21
CA ALA A 74 -9.42 2.45 -9.31
C ALA A 74 -10.03 1.05 -9.40
N ARG A 75 -9.22 0.03 -9.11
CA ARG A 75 -9.66 -1.35 -8.91
C ARG A 75 -9.75 -1.62 -7.41
N THR A 76 -10.90 -2.07 -6.94
CA THR A 76 -11.12 -2.57 -5.58
C THR A 76 -10.78 -4.05 -5.51
#